data_AF-A0A329LYH0-F1
#
_entry.id   AF-A0A329LYH0-F1
#
_cell.length_a   1.000
_cell.length_b   1.000
_cell.length_c   1.000
_cell.angle_alpha   90.00
_cell.angle_beta   90.00
_cell.angle_gamma   90.00
#
_symmetry.space_group_name_H-M   'P 1'
#
loop_
_entity.id
_entity.type
_entity.pdbx_description
1 polymer ?
#
loop_
_entity_poly.entity_id
_entity_poly.type
_entity_poly.pdbx_seq_one_letter_code
_entity_poly.pdbx_strand_id
1 'polypeptide(L)'
;MEHGDDLAAVAALMSFLRADGLTERLAGVESALVGCSGTAGAEAAAGRGLTGELLAAALTVRSQVGRLNDVIHACTIALALPHILEPDEQIAVRPSLGAGNDASRPFDLETDRRVAEFKVAQWKGKDTMRKRTLVSDLVHLALDDSGRRAQLYVVGARPVRFLQTTRTTVSWALGRAAPSTRTRFEARFDPAMTIAEFTAGPAAHVDVLDLGQWLTELAD
;
A
#
# COMPACT_ATOMS: atom_id res chain seq x y z
N MET A 1 -23.13 -20.20 12.19
CA MET A 1 -22.01 -21.11 12.46
C MET A 1 -20.71 -20.63 11.81
N GLU A 2 -20.72 -20.01 10.62
CA GLU A 2 -19.51 -19.45 9.97
C GLU A 2 -18.71 -18.43 10.82
N HIS A 3 -19.37 -17.48 11.50
CA HIS A 3 -18.65 -16.43 12.24
C HIS A 3 -17.83 -16.94 13.45
N GLY A 4 -18.19 -18.11 14.01
CA GLY A 4 -17.43 -18.72 15.11
C GLY A 4 -16.13 -19.37 14.64
N ASP A 5 -16.09 -19.81 13.38
CA ASP A 5 -14.95 -20.50 12.77
C ASP A 5 -13.87 -19.49 12.32
N ASP A 6 -14.29 -18.33 11.81
CA ASP A 6 -13.38 -17.25 11.41
C ASP A 6 -12.59 -16.65 12.58
N LEU A 7 -13.25 -16.46 13.73
CA LEU A 7 -12.59 -15.93 14.93
C LEU A 7 -11.57 -16.94 15.50
N ALA A 8 -11.90 -18.22 15.46
CA ALA A 8 -10.99 -19.30 15.85
C ALA A 8 -9.78 -19.38 14.90
N ALA A 9 -10.01 -19.24 13.59
CA ALA A 9 -8.94 -19.20 12.59
C ALA A 9 -7.97 -18.03 12.81
N VAL A 10 -8.48 -16.83 13.04
CA VAL A 10 -7.65 -15.65 13.38
C VAL A 10 -6.86 -15.88 14.65
N ALA A 11 -7.50 -16.39 15.71
CA ALA A 11 -6.85 -16.65 16.99
C ALA A 11 -5.73 -17.70 16.87
N ALA A 12 -5.99 -18.81 16.17
CA ALA A 12 -5.02 -19.88 15.94
C ALA A 12 -3.78 -19.37 15.17
N LEU A 13 -4.00 -18.63 14.07
CA LEU A 13 -2.92 -18.05 13.29
C LEU A 13 -2.12 -17.02 14.10
N MET A 14 -2.80 -16.11 14.80
CA MET A 14 -2.13 -15.09 15.61
C MET A 14 -1.33 -15.71 16.76
N SER A 15 -1.83 -16.76 17.40
CA SER A 15 -1.10 -17.51 18.42
C SER A 15 0.19 -18.11 17.84
N PHE A 16 0.10 -18.74 16.67
CA PHE A 16 1.27 -19.29 15.98
C PHE A 16 2.30 -18.23 15.59
N LEU A 17 1.84 -17.07 15.10
CA LEU A 17 2.71 -15.95 14.69
C LEU A 17 3.34 -15.19 15.87
N ARG A 18 2.64 -15.11 17.01
CA ARG A 18 3.09 -14.38 18.21
C ARG A 18 3.99 -15.20 19.12
N ALA A 19 3.99 -16.52 19.00
CA ALA A 19 4.93 -17.34 19.74
C ALA A 19 6.37 -16.90 19.38
N ASP A 20 7.18 -16.61 20.41
CA ASP A 20 8.53 -16.07 20.23
C ASP A 20 9.33 -16.88 19.19
N GLY A 21 9.97 -16.17 18.26
CA GLY A 21 10.88 -16.74 17.27
C GLY A 21 10.22 -17.59 16.18
N LEU A 22 9.29 -17.04 15.37
CA LEU A 22 8.77 -17.73 14.18
C LEU A 22 9.90 -18.33 13.31
N THR A 23 10.97 -17.56 13.11
CA THR A 23 12.15 -18.01 12.36
C THR A 23 12.82 -19.23 13.02
N GLU A 24 12.99 -19.22 14.35
CA GLU A 24 13.57 -20.35 15.09
C GLU A 24 12.64 -21.57 15.07
N ARG A 25 11.33 -21.37 15.18
CA ARG A 25 10.33 -22.44 15.07
C ARG A 25 10.38 -23.10 13.70
N LEU A 26 10.42 -22.32 12.62
CA LEU A 26 10.54 -22.83 11.26
C LEU A 26 11.87 -23.59 11.06
N ALA A 27 12.99 -23.04 11.53
CA ALA A 27 14.27 -23.74 11.49
C ALA A 27 14.25 -25.07 12.28
N GLY A 28 13.54 -25.10 13.41
CA GLY A 28 13.32 -26.32 14.18
C GLY A 28 12.46 -27.37 13.46
N VAL A 29 11.46 -26.94 12.67
CA VAL A 29 10.71 -27.83 11.78
C VAL A 29 11.61 -28.35 10.66
N GLU A 30 12.34 -27.47 9.99
CA GLU A 30 13.26 -27.83 8.90
C GLU A 30 14.26 -28.89 9.36
N SER A 31 14.88 -28.70 10.53
CA SER A 31 15.79 -29.68 11.11
C SER A 31 15.12 -31.00 11.47
N ALA A 32 13.86 -30.97 11.92
CA ALA A 32 13.12 -32.18 12.32
C ALA A 32 12.61 -33.00 11.13
N LEU A 33 12.49 -32.39 9.94
CA LEU A 33 12.08 -33.06 8.72
C LEU A 33 13.23 -33.84 8.05
N VAL A 34 14.49 -33.53 8.39
CA VAL A 34 15.66 -34.19 7.80
C VAL A 34 15.61 -35.69 8.10
N GLY A 35 15.59 -36.51 7.04
CA GLY A 35 15.62 -37.98 7.13
C GLY A 35 14.27 -38.63 7.44
N CYS A 36 13.18 -37.86 7.59
CA CYS A 36 11.85 -38.42 7.79
C CYS A 36 11.27 -39.01 6.49
N SER A 37 10.51 -40.11 6.62
CA SER A 37 9.59 -40.60 5.59
C SER A 37 8.32 -39.73 5.55
N GLY A 38 7.45 -39.92 4.56
CA GLY A 38 6.24 -39.07 4.40
C GLY A 38 5.33 -39.01 5.64
N THR A 39 5.06 -40.14 6.30
CA THR A 39 4.24 -40.18 7.52
C THR A 39 4.97 -39.58 8.72
N ALA A 40 6.23 -39.96 8.94
CA ALA A 40 7.05 -39.43 10.03
C ALA A 40 7.28 -37.92 9.89
N GLY A 41 7.40 -37.42 8.66
CA GLY A 41 7.54 -35.99 8.37
C GLY A 41 6.26 -35.23 8.64
N ALA A 42 5.10 -35.78 8.31
CA ALA A 42 3.81 -35.20 8.65
C ALA A 42 3.62 -35.09 10.17
N GLU A 43 3.98 -36.13 10.93
CA GLU A 43 3.96 -36.12 12.40
C GLU A 43 4.94 -35.10 12.99
N ALA A 44 6.17 -35.03 12.46
CA ALA A 44 7.18 -34.07 12.91
C ALA A 44 6.78 -32.61 12.67
N ALA A 45 6.13 -32.32 11.52
CA ALA A 45 5.59 -31.00 11.20
C ALA A 45 4.39 -30.66 12.10
N ALA A 46 3.44 -31.59 12.27
CA ALA A 46 2.26 -31.39 13.10
C ALA A 46 2.61 -31.19 14.58
N GLY A 47 3.59 -31.94 15.11
CA GLY A 47 4.09 -31.80 16.49
C GLY A 47 4.70 -30.43 16.80
N ARG A 48 4.99 -29.63 15.78
CA ARG A 48 5.51 -28.24 15.90
C ARG A 48 4.49 -27.19 15.48
N GLY A 49 3.25 -27.60 15.20
CA GLY A 49 2.11 -26.75 14.90
C GLY A 49 1.83 -26.53 13.41
N LEU A 50 2.60 -27.11 12.48
CA LEU A 50 2.29 -27.06 11.05
C LEU A 50 1.23 -28.12 10.70
N THR A 51 -0.03 -27.81 11.01
CA THR A 51 -1.16 -28.71 10.80
C THR A 51 -2.06 -28.26 9.63
N GLY A 52 -2.95 -29.15 9.20
CA GLY A 52 -3.97 -28.82 8.19
C GLY A 52 -4.90 -27.70 8.66
N GLU A 53 -5.22 -27.66 9.95
CA GLU A 53 -6.03 -26.62 10.57
C GLU A 53 -5.32 -25.26 10.55
N LEU A 54 -4.00 -25.22 10.85
CA LEU A 54 -3.23 -23.99 10.75
C LEU A 54 -3.16 -23.49 9.29
N LEU A 55 -3.00 -24.40 8.33
CA LEU A 55 -3.02 -24.04 6.90
C LEU A 55 -4.39 -23.49 6.49
N ALA A 56 -5.49 -24.15 6.88
CA ALA A 56 -6.84 -23.67 6.61
C ALA A 56 -7.07 -22.29 7.23
N ALA A 57 -6.69 -22.09 8.49
CA ALA A 57 -6.77 -20.79 9.16
C ALA A 57 -5.96 -19.72 8.43
N ALA A 58 -4.73 -20.02 8.01
CA ALA A 58 -3.89 -19.11 7.25
C ALA A 58 -4.51 -18.73 5.90
N LEU A 59 -5.12 -19.69 5.19
CA LEU A 59 -5.80 -19.45 3.92
C LEU A 59 -7.07 -18.61 4.11
N THR A 60 -7.87 -18.90 5.13
CA THR A 60 -9.06 -18.12 5.50
C THR A 60 -8.68 -16.68 5.79
N VAL A 61 -7.72 -16.46 6.69
CA VAL A 61 -7.24 -15.11 7.01
C VAL A 61 -6.68 -14.42 5.77
N ARG A 62 -5.84 -15.10 4.97
CA ARG A 62 -5.27 -14.52 3.73
C ARG A 62 -6.35 -14.07 2.75
N SER A 63 -7.43 -14.83 2.61
CA SER A 63 -8.53 -14.46 1.70
C SER A 63 -9.23 -13.17 2.14
N GLN A 64 -9.26 -12.88 3.44
CA GLN A 64 -9.83 -11.66 4.00
C GLN A 64 -8.83 -10.49 4.08
N VAL A 65 -7.53 -10.77 4.27
CA VAL A 65 -6.46 -9.76 4.36
C VAL A 65 -6.38 -8.88 3.11
N GLY A 66 -6.69 -9.42 1.93
CA GLY A 66 -6.77 -8.61 0.70
C GLY A 66 -7.76 -7.44 0.83
N ARG A 67 -8.93 -7.71 1.44
CA ARG A 67 -9.99 -6.71 1.67
C ARG A 67 -9.67 -5.76 2.81
N LEU A 68 -8.75 -6.15 3.71
CA LEU A 68 -8.31 -5.27 4.80
C LEU A 68 -7.59 -4.03 4.26
N ASN A 69 -6.81 -4.16 3.18
CA ASN A 69 -6.18 -3.01 2.54
C ASN A 69 -7.21 -2.01 2.01
N ASP A 70 -8.29 -2.49 1.40
CA ASP A 70 -9.38 -1.64 0.92
C ASP A 70 -10.07 -0.92 2.08
N VAL A 71 -10.33 -1.62 3.18
CA VAL A 71 -10.93 -1.02 4.39
C VAL A 71 -10.01 0.05 4.99
N ILE A 72 -8.71 -0.24 5.13
CA ILE A 72 -7.71 0.72 5.63
C ILE A 72 -7.71 1.97 4.74
N HIS A 73 -7.70 1.78 3.41
CA HIS A 73 -7.72 2.87 2.46
C HIS A 73 -9.02 3.70 2.57
N ALA A 74 -10.18 3.06 2.58
CA ALA A 74 -11.48 3.70 2.75
C ALA A 74 -11.55 4.52 4.04
N CYS A 75 -11.15 3.93 5.17
CA CYS A 75 -11.13 4.58 6.47
C CYS A 75 -10.17 5.76 6.47
N THR A 76 -8.99 5.62 5.87
CA THR A 76 -8.01 6.70 5.79
C THR A 76 -8.56 7.90 5.04
N ILE A 77 -9.17 7.70 3.88
CA ILE A 77 -9.80 8.78 3.11
C ILE A 77 -10.91 9.42 3.95
N ALA A 78 -11.87 8.61 4.44
CA ALA A 78 -13.02 9.10 5.18
C ALA A 78 -12.64 9.90 6.44
N LEU A 79 -11.63 9.45 7.17
CA LEU A 79 -11.13 10.13 8.37
C LEU A 79 -10.28 11.36 8.03
N ALA A 80 -9.63 11.41 6.86
CA ALA A 80 -8.88 12.58 6.42
C ALA A 80 -9.80 13.73 5.95
N LEU A 81 -10.97 13.43 5.37
CA LEU A 81 -11.87 14.43 4.77
C LEU A 81 -12.13 15.66 5.67
N PRO A 82 -12.49 15.52 6.97
CA PRO A 82 -12.77 16.68 7.83
C PRO A 82 -11.55 17.59 8.07
N HIS A 83 -10.34 17.09 7.85
CA HIS A 83 -9.10 17.83 8.05
C HIS A 83 -8.59 18.48 6.78
N ILE A 84 -8.88 17.89 5.63
CA ILE A 84 -8.33 18.33 4.35
C ILE A 84 -9.31 19.19 3.56
N LEU A 85 -10.63 18.97 3.69
CA LEU A 85 -11.63 19.73 2.95
C LEU A 85 -11.80 21.13 3.54
N GLU A 86 -11.90 22.12 2.66
CA GLU A 86 -12.27 23.48 3.05
C GLU A 86 -13.78 23.58 3.32
N PRO A 87 -14.21 24.64 4.05
CA PRO A 87 -15.62 25.01 4.08
C PRO A 87 -16.17 25.15 2.65
N ASP A 88 -17.33 24.53 2.43
CA ASP A 88 -18.07 24.49 1.16
C ASP A 88 -17.38 23.77 0.00
N GLU A 89 -16.28 23.06 0.24
CA GLU A 89 -15.69 22.16 -0.76
C GLU A 89 -16.58 20.92 -0.95
N GLN A 90 -16.87 20.58 -2.20
CA GLN A 90 -17.82 19.54 -2.57
C GLN A 90 -17.09 18.39 -3.27
N ILE A 91 -17.36 17.16 -2.84
CA ILE A 91 -16.90 15.98 -3.56
C ILE A 91 -17.59 15.93 -4.92
N ALA A 92 -16.81 16.09 -5.99
CA ALA A 92 -17.31 16.23 -7.35
C ALA A 92 -17.47 14.87 -8.04
N VAL A 93 -16.60 13.91 -7.71
CA VAL A 93 -16.65 12.53 -8.20
C VAL A 93 -16.69 11.59 -7.00
N ARG A 94 -17.48 10.52 -7.10
CA ARG A 94 -17.56 9.49 -6.06
C ARG A 94 -16.14 8.97 -5.72
N PRO A 95 -15.68 9.04 -4.45
CA PRO A 95 -14.33 8.64 -4.08
C PRO A 95 -14.04 7.16 -4.38
N SER A 96 -12.78 6.86 -4.68
CA SER A 96 -12.32 5.49 -4.94
C SER A 96 -11.98 4.76 -3.64
N LEU A 97 -13.00 4.35 -2.88
CA LEU A 97 -12.81 3.80 -1.53
C LEU A 97 -12.40 2.31 -1.46
N GLY A 98 -12.36 1.56 -2.57
CA GLY A 98 -12.04 0.14 -2.51
C GLY A 98 -11.69 -0.46 -3.87
N ALA A 99 -11.34 -1.75 -3.89
CA ALA A 99 -10.86 -2.43 -5.09
C ALA A 99 -11.83 -2.29 -6.27
N GLY A 100 -11.39 -1.58 -7.29
CA GLY A 100 -12.11 -1.37 -8.54
C GLY A 100 -11.47 -0.26 -9.35
N ASN A 101 -10.66 -0.63 -10.36
CA ASN A 101 -10.15 0.29 -11.36
C ASN A 101 -11.27 0.68 -12.32
N ASP A 102 -12.11 1.60 -11.88
CA ASP A 102 -12.99 2.30 -12.80
C ASP A 102 -12.16 3.38 -13.48
N ALA A 103 -11.91 3.21 -14.78
CA ALA A 103 -11.10 4.13 -15.56
C ALA A 103 -11.69 5.57 -15.62
N SER A 104 -12.96 5.76 -15.21
CA SER A 104 -13.58 7.09 -15.07
C SER A 104 -13.19 7.81 -13.78
N ARG A 105 -12.46 7.15 -12.87
CA ARG A 105 -12.00 7.70 -11.58
C ARG A 105 -10.47 7.67 -11.52
N PRO A 106 -9.79 8.66 -12.12
CA PRO A 106 -8.34 8.67 -12.20
C PRO A 106 -7.64 8.95 -10.86
N PHE A 107 -8.35 9.49 -9.87
CA PHE A 107 -7.82 9.84 -8.55
C PHE A 107 -8.66 9.23 -7.41
N ASP A 108 -8.04 9.04 -6.25
CA ASP A 108 -8.71 8.53 -5.06
C ASP A 108 -9.80 9.49 -4.54
N LEU A 109 -9.52 10.80 -4.60
CA LEU A 109 -10.44 11.88 -4.25
C LEU A 109 -10.43 12.98 -5.30
N GLU A 110 -11.61 13.38 -5.74
CA GLU A 110 -11.81 14.54 -6.61
C GLU A 110 -12.93 15.41 -6.07
N THR A 111 -12.62 16.69 -5.90
CA THR A 111 -13.57 17.73 -5.48
C THR A 111 -13.67 18.79 -6.56
N ASP A 112 -14.51 19.79 -6.31
CA ASP A 112 -14.55 21.03 -7.10
C ASP A 112 -13.25 21.85 -6.99
N ARG A 113 -12.36 21.56 -6.03
CA ARG A 113 -11.14 22.33 -5.76
C ARG A 113 -9.84 21.53 -5.80
N ARG A 114 -9.87 20.20 -5.69
CA ARG A 114 -8.66 19.36 -5.60
C ARG A 114 -8.78 18.00 -6.29
N VAL A 115 -7.63 17.43 -6.59
CA VAL A 115 -7.40 16.03 -6.92
C VAL A 115 -6.38 15.46 -5.96
N ALA A 116 -6.61 14.25 -5.44
CA ALA A 116 -5.71 13.67 -4.46
C ALA A 116 -5.56 12.15 -4.55
N GLU A 117 -4.37 11.71 -4.15
CA GLU A 117 -3.93 10.31 -4.07
C GLU A 117 -3.50 9.96 -2.64
N PHE A 118 -3.84 8.77 -2.16
CA PHE A 118 -3.57 8.33 -0.79
C PHE A 118 -2.69 7.08 -0.77
N LYS A 119 -1.48 7.20 -0.23
CA LYS A 119 -0.52 6.10 -0.06
C LYS A 119 -0.29 5.80 1.42
N VAL A 120 -1.18 4.97 1.96
CA VAL A 120 -1.29 4.65 3.39
C VAL A 120 -0.24 3.64 3.88
N ALA A 121 0.45 2.95 2.99
CA ALA A 121 1.37 1.89 3.38
C ALA A 121 2.62 2.44 4.08
N GLN A 122 2.89 2.01 5.32
CA GLN A 122 4.16 2.27 6.01
C GLN A 122 5.34 1.57 5.32
N TRP A 123 6.44 2.30 5.15
CA TRP A 123 7.65 1.82 4.47
C TRP A 123 8.60 1.17 5.45
N LYS A 124 9.10 -0.03 5.13
CA LYS A 124 10.04 -0.81 5.96
C LYS A 124 11.45 -0.95 5.37
N GLY A 125 11.76 -0.24 4.29
CA GLY A 125 13.05 -0.20 3.60
C GLY A 125 13.11 -1.01 2.31
N LYS A 126 12.39 -2.16 2.24
CA LYS A 126 12.30 -3.03 1.04
C LYS A 126 11.01 -2.76 0.25
N ASP A 127 10.81 -1.51 -0.14
CA ASP A 127 9.52 -0.99 -0.64
C ASP A 127 9.50 -0.73 -2.16
N THR A 128 10.18 -1.53 -2.97
CA THR A 128 10.35 -1.25 -4.42
C THR A 128 9.03 -1.01 -5.15
N MET A 129 8.01 -1.84 -4.92
CA MET A 129 6.72 -1.64 -5.57
C MET A 129 5.99 -0.40 -5.05
N ARG A 130 6.07 -0.11 -3.74
CA ARG A 130 5.46 1.09 -3.16
C ARG A 130 6.12 2.37 -3.67
N LYS A 131 7.45 2.38 -3.84
CA LYS A 131 8.21 3.45 -4.49
C LYS A 131 7.73 3.70 -5.91
N ARG A 132 7.49 2.64 -6.68
CA ARG A 132 7.01 2.72 -8.07
C ARG A 132 5.60 3.28 -8.14
N THR A 133 4.69 2.77 -7.31
CA THR A 133 3.31 3.25 -7.24
C THR A 133 3.28 4.73 -6.84
N LEU A 134 3.96 5.12 -5.75
CA LEU A 134 4.05 6.52 -5.32
C LEU A 134 4.48 7.48 -6.43
N VAL A 135 5.49 7.10 -7.22
CA VAL A 135 5.97 7.94 -8.35
C VAL A 135 4.97 7.95 -9.49
N SER A 136 4.28 6.83 -9.77
CA SER A 136 3.21 6.81 -10.76
C SER A 136 2.09 7.78 -10.40
N ASP A 137 1.69 7.81 -9.14
CA ASP A 137 0.63 8.68 -8.64
C ASP A 137 1.06 10.15 -8.67
N LEU A 138 2.31 10.44 -8.27
CA LEU A 138 2.89 11.78 -8.41
C LEU A 138 2.90 12.25 -9.88
N VAL A 139 3.25 11.36 -10.82
CA VAL A 139 3.22 11.67 -12.26
C VAL A 139 1.79 11.92 -12.73
N HIS A 140 0.81 11.15 -12.27
CA HIS A 140 -0.61 11.37 -12.63
C HIS A 140 -1.10 12.72 -12.14
N LEU A 141 -0.82 13.06 -10.88
CA LEU A 141 -1.14 14.36 -10.29
C LEU A 141 -0.46 15.52 -11.03
N ALA A 142 0.82 15.40 -11.35
CA ALA A 142 1.57 16.43 -12.07
C ALA A 142 1.17 16.60 -13.54
N LEU A 143 0.45 15.62 -14.10
CA LEU A 143 -0.12 15.65 -15.45
C LEU A 143 -1.58 16.09 -15.46
N ASP A 144 -2.19 16.39 -14.31
CA ASP A 144 -3.52 16.97 -14.24
C ASP A 144 -3.47 18.44 -14.65
N ASP A 145 -4.24 18.79 -15.68
CA ASP A 145 -4.32 20.16 -16.20
C ASP A 145 -5.68 20.81 -15.84
N SER A 146 -6.41 20.27 -14.86
CA SER A 146 -7.75 20.76 -14.50
C SER A 146 -7.74 22.11 -13.75
N GLY A 147 -6.57 22.53 -13.26
CA GLY A 147 -6.41 23.71 -12.39
C GLY A 147 -6.80 23.47 -10.93
N ARG A 148 -7.24 22.26 -10.58
CA ARG A 148 -7.48 21.84 -9.19
C ARG A 148 -6.15 21.68 -8.45
N ARG A 149 -6.16 21.83 -7.13
CA ARG A 149 -4.98 21.55 -6.29
C ARG A 149 -4.65 20.06 -6.35
N ALA A 150 -3.41 19.73 -6.69
CA ALA A 150 -2.95 18.36 -6.75
C ALA A 150 -2.25 17.98 -5.43
N GLN A 151 -2.68 16.89 -4.80
CA GLN A 151 -2.17 16.52 -3.47
C GLN A 151 -1.87 15.02 -3.35
N LEU A 152 -0.71 14.70 -2.81
CA LEU A 152 -0.25 13.34 -2.55
C LEU A 152 -0.10 13.12 -1.05
N TYR A 153 -1.02 12.35 -0.48
CA TYR A 153 -1.04 12.00 0.92
C TYR A 153 -0.22 10.73 1.18
N VAL A 154 0.74 10.80 2.09
CA VAL A 154 1.65 9.71 2.44
C VAL A 154 1.66 9.47 3.94
N VAL A 155 2.31 8.39 4.40
CA VAL A 155 2.49 8.10 5.83
C VAL A 155 3.99 8.11 6.18
N GLY A 156 4.36 9.02 7.07
CA GLY A 156 5.71 9.19 7.61
C GLY A 156 6.69 9.92 6.69
N ALA A 157 7.89 10.15 7.19
CA ALA A 157 8.91 10.94 6.49
C ALA A 157 9.62 10.20 5.33
N ARG A 158 9.54 8.86 5.29
CA ARG A 158 10.30 8.03 4.33
C ARG A 158 9.86 8.26 2.87
N PRO A 159 8.56 8.26 2.53
CA PRO A 159 8.09 8.60 1.18
C PRO A 159 8.52 10.00 0.74
N VAL A 160 8.36 11.00 1.62
CA VAL A 160 8.74 12.40 1.35
C VAL A 160 10.23 12.51 1.03
N ARG A 161 11.09 11.95 1.91
CA ARG A 161 12.54 11.93 1.70
C ARG A 161 12.91 11.21 0.40
N PHE A 162 12.26 10.10 0.10
CA PHE A 162 12.51 9.36 -1.14
C PHE A 162 12.24 10.23 -2.38
N LEU A 163 11.10 10.92 -2.43
CA LEU A 163 10.76 11.81 -3.54
C LEU A 163 11.77 12.95 -3.68
N GLN A 164 12.22 13.52 -2.56
CA GLN A 164 13.08 14.71 -2.56
C GLN A 164 14.56 14.44 -2.80
N THR A 165 15.08 13.26 -2.45
CA THR A 165 16.54 13.04 -2.42
C THR A 165 17.05 11.96 -3.38
N THR A 166 16.17 11.15 -3.97
CA THR A 166 16.63 10.02 -4.79
C THR A 166 17.13 10.45 -6.17
N ARG A 167 18.20 9.80 -6.64
CA ARG A 167 18.75 9.96 -8.00
C ARG A 167 18.22 8.93 -9.00
N THR A 168 17.31 8.06 -8.57
CA THR A 168 16.64 7.12 -9.47
C THR A 168 15.76 7.89 -10.46
N THR A 169 15.71 7.45 -11.71
CA THR A 169 14.93 8.13 -12.76
C THR A 169 13.44 7.86 -12.63
N VAL A 170 12.62 8.80 -13.12
CA VAL A 170 11.17 8.59 -13.20
C VAL A 170 10.84 7.43 -14.14
N SER A 171 11.54 7.31 -15.27
CA SER A 171 11.40 6.19 -16.21
C SER A 171 11.62 4.82 -15.55
N TRP A 172 12.62 4.69 -14.66
CA TRP A 172 12.81 3.47 -13.88
C TRP A 172 11.56 3.15 -13.07
N ALA A 173 10.99 4.15 -12.38
CA ALA A 173 9.82 3.95 -11.52
C ALA A 173 8.58 3.54 -12.34
N LEU A 174 8.37 4.22 -13.46
CA LEU A 174 7.28 3.94 -14.40
C LEU A 174 7.44 2.64 -15.21
N GLY A 175 8.56 1.92 -15.10
CA GLY A 175 8.80 0.69 -15.85
C GLY A 175 7.76 -0.43 -15.65
N ARG A 176 6.90 -0.34 -14.62
CA ARG A 176 5.75 -1.25 -14.39
C ARG A 176 4.38 -0.55 -14.50
N ALA A 177 4.36 0.74 -14.80
CA ALA A 177 3.12 1.50 -14.99
C ALA A 177 2.46 1.17 -16.35
N ALA A 178 1.19 1.54 -16.49
CA ALA A 178 0.46 1.40 -17.74
C ALA A 178 1.19 2.11 -18.90
N PRO A 179 1.18 1.55 -20.13
CA PRO A 179 1.82 2.18 -21.28
C PRO A 179 1.38 3.64 -21.50
N SER A 180 0.10 3.93 -21.31
CA SER A 180 -0.45 5.29 -21.45
C SER A 180 0.19 6.30 -20.50
N THR A 181 0.51 5.90 -19.26
CA THR A 181 1.19 6.77 -18.29
C THR A 181 2.61 7.10 -18.74
N ARG A 182 3.35 6.09 -19.22
CA ARG A 182 4.71 6.26 -19.74
C ARG A 182 4.72 7.20 -20.94
N THR A 183 3.83 6.98 -21.91
CA THR A 183 3.72 7.83 -23.10
C THR A 183 3.36 9.28 -22.74
N ARG A 184 2.41 9.51 -21.82
CA ARG A 184 2.06 10.87 -21.39
C ARG A 184 3.23 11.57 -20.68
N PHE A 185 3.98 10.83 -19.86
CA PHE A 185 5.17 11.38 -19.20
C PHE A 185 6.25 11.76 -20.23
N GLU A 186 6.62 10.83 -21.12
CA GLU A 186 7.64 11.03 -22.15
C GLU A 186 7.30 12.13 -23.15
N ALA A 187 6.01 12.40 -23.37
CA ALA A 187 5.56 13.47 -24.24
C ALA A 187 5.78 14.88 -23.66
N ARG A 188 5.90 15.02 -22.32
CA ARG A 188 5.97 16.32 -21.63
C ARG A 188 7.28 16.53 -20.88
N PHE A 189 7.96 15.46 -20.48
CA PHE A 189 9.10 15.52 -19.57
C PHE A 189 10.26 14.63 -20.04
N ASP A 190 11.47 14.93 -19.57
CA ASP A 190 12.66 14.15 -19.88
C ASP A 190 12.63 12.77 -19.17
N PRO A 191 12.72 11.64 -19.90
CA PRO A 191 12.77 10.29 -19.32
C PRO A 191 14.02 10.04 -18.46
N ALA A 192 15.10 10.79 -18.62
CA ALA A 192 16.31 10.70 -17.80
C ALA A 192 16.20 11.46 -16.47
N MET A 193 15.19 12.32 -16.31
CA MET A 193 14.99 13.12 -15.11
C MET A 193 14.90 12.21 -13.87
N THR A 194 15.62 12.61 -12.83
CA THR A 194 15.53 11.95 -11.53
C THR A 194 14.20 12.27 -10.86
N ILE A 195 13.74 11.39 -9.98
CA ILE A 195 12.51 11.64 -9.21
C ILE A 195 12.65 12.91 -8.36
N ALA A 196 13.84 13.20 -7.82
CA ALA A 196 14.09 14.44 -7.08
C ALA A 196 13.97 15.70 -7.94
N GLU A 197 14.56 15.69 -9.15
CA GLU A 197 14.41 16.79 -10.10
C GLU A 197 12.97 16.96 -10.56
N PHE A 198 12.26 15.85 -10.78
CA PHE A 198 10.84 15.88 -11.14
C PHE A 198 9.98 16.49 -10.03
N THR A 199 10.22 16.06 -8.78
CA THR A 199 9.51 16.55 -7.59
C THR A 199 9.76 18.04 -7.35
N ALA A 200 11.01 18.51 -7.52
CA ALA A 200 11.39 19.90 -7.29
C ALA A 200 11.08 20.84 -8.47
N GLY A 201 10.78 20.29 -9.66
CA GLY A 201 10.52 21.05 -10.87
C GLY A 201 9.09 20.82 -11.38
N PRO A 202 8.89 19.97 -12.40
CA PRO A 202 7.56 19.75 -13.00
C PRO A 202 6.43 19.44 -12.03
N ALA A 203 6.69 18.66 -10.97
CA ALA A 203 5.70 18.27 -9.97
C ALA A 203 5.72 19.15 -8.70
N ALA A 204 6.43 20.30 -8.71
CA ALA A 204 6.56 21.17 -7.55
C ALA A 204 5.24 21.79 -7.06
N HIS A 205 4.21 21.76 -7.91
CA HIS A 205 2.86 22.21 -7.58
C HIS A 205 2.00 21.14 -6.89
N VAL A 206 2.51 19.92 -6.74
CA VAL A 206 1.83 18.83 -6.04
C VAL A 206 2.20 18.89 -4.55
N ASP A 207 1.22 19.10 -3.69
CA ASP A 207 1.44 19.11 -2.24
C ASP A 207 1.68 17.67 -1.74
N VAL A 208 2.85 17.38 -1.16
CA VAL A 208 3.12 16.09 -0.52
C VAL A 208 2.94 16.22 0.99
N LEU A 209 1.92 15.57 1.53
CA LEU A 209 1.46 15.78 2.92
C LEU A 209 1.48 14.46 3.71
N ASP A 210 1.97 14.52 4.95
CA ASP A 210 1.97 13.35 5.85
C ASP A 210 0.63 13.25 6.59
N LEU A 211 -0.10 12.16 6.38
CA LEU A 211 -1.38 11.88 7.04
C LEU A 211 -1.23 11.70 8.55
N GLY A 212 -0.05 11.32 9.03
CA GLY A 212 0.22 11.16 10.46
C GLY A 212 0.00 12.44 11.27
N GLN A 213 -0.04 13.61 10.63
CA GLN A 213 -0.35 14.89 11.28
C GLN A 213 -1.82 15.02 11.71
N TRP A 214 -2.73 14.21 11.14
CA TRP A 214 -4.16 14.20 11.47
C TRP A 214 -4.62 12.86 12.01
N LEU A 215 -4.09 11.77 11.47
CA LEU A 215 -4.49 10.40 11.80
C LEU A 215 -3.40 9.74 12.63
N THR A 216 -3.52 9.87 13.96
CA THR A 216 -2.51 9.37 14.91
C THR A 216 -2.32 7.85 14.86
N GLU A 217 -3.34 7.11 14.40
CA GLU A 217 -3.31 5.66 14.19
C GLU A 217 -2.36 5.25 13.06
N LEU A 218 -1.97 6.19 12.19
CA LEU A 218 -1.00 6.00 11.13
C LEU A 218 0.41 6.47 11.52
N ALA A 219 0.54 7.23 12.61
CA ALA A 219 1.82 7.69 13.12
C ALA A 219 2.64 6.51 13.69
N ASP A 220 3.95 6.52 13.46
CA ASP A 220 4.90 5.51 13.95
C ASP A 220 5.01 5.48 15.48
#